data_AF-A0A7X7LRF4-F1
#
_entry.id   AF-A0A7X7LRF4-F1
#
_cell.length_a   1.000
_cell.length_b   1.000
_cell.length_c   1.000
_cell.angle_alpha   90.00
_cell.angle_beta   90.00
_cell.angle_gamma   90.00
#
_symmetry.space_group_name_H-M   'P 1'
#
loop_
_entity.id
_entity.type
_entity.pdbx_description
1 polymer ?
#
loop_
_entity_poly.entity_id
_entity_poly.type
_entity_poly.pdbx_seq_one_letter_code
_entity_poly.pdbx_strand_id
1 'polypeptide(L)'
;ESRRLYYDAPMLKKTTLDNVAKVYFRNGYQGMEKYATPCLHPEMTGLGPCYIETAEFDPLHDDGICFHQQLLKAGVASRLLETKGTVHGYDVIRKSPIVMKSVKERHAFIREMLTHDLLQE
;
A
#
# COMPACT_ATOMS: atom_id res chain seq x y z
N GLU A 1 0.34 14.83 -2.35
CA GLU A 1 0.07 15.35 -3.71
C GLU A 1 -0.96 14.52 -4.48
N SER A 2 -0.83 13.19 -4.54
CA SER A 2 -1.72 12.25 -5.23
C SER A 2 -3.22 12.46 -4.95
N ARG A 3 -3.65 12.65 -3.69
CA ARG A 3 -5.05 12.98 -3.34
C ARG A 3 -5.60 14.23 -4.03
N ARG A 4 -4.73 15.19 -4.39
CA ARG A 4 -5.08 16.41 -5.13
C ARG A 4 -5.07 16.17 -6.63
N LEU A 5 -4.06 15.46 -7.15
CA LEU A 5 -3.91 15.19 -8.58
C LEU A 5 -4.96 14.21 -9.11
N TYR A 6 -5.31 13.20 -8.32
CA TYR A 6 -6.19 12.09 -8.70
C TYR A 6 -7.51 12.12 -7.90
N TYR A 7 -7.99 13.32 -7.58
CA TYR A 7 -9.15 13.50 -6.70
C TYR A 7 -10.45 12.90 -7.26
N ASP A 8 -10.57 12.80 -8.59
CA ASP A 8 -11.72 12.24 -9.31
C ASP A 8 -11.35 11.00 -10.14
N ALA A 9 -10.31 10.27 -9.74
CA ALA A 9 -9.91 9.04 -10.42
C ALA A 9 -11.06 8.01 -10.45
N PRO A 10 -11.14 7.18 -11.51
CA PRO A 10 -12.07 6.05 -11.56
C PRO A 10 -11.87 5.11 -10.37
N MET A 11 -12.93 4.41 -9.97
CA MET A 11 -12.98 3.45 -8.84
C MET A 11 -12.84 4.06 -7.44
N LEU A 12 -11.84 4.93 -7.21
CA LEU A 12 -11.61 5.56 -5.92
C LEU A 12 -11.42 7.07 -6.07
N LYS A 13 -12.37 7.83 -5.55
CA LYS A 13 -12.34 9.29 -5.50
C LYS A 13 -11.88 9.77 -4.13
N LYS A 14 -11.38 11.00 -4.07
CA LYS A 14 -11.09 11.69 -2.81
C LYS A 14 -12.34 11.80 -1.92
N THR A 15 -13.52 12.03 -2.51
CA THR A 15 -14.78 12.08 -1.75
C THR A 15 -15.16 10.73 -1.13
N THR A 16 -14.81 9.62 -1.77
CA THR A 16 -14.96 8.27 -1.18
C THR A 16 -14.08 8.14 0.06
N LEU A 17 -12.82 8.57 -0.02
CA LEU A 17 -11.91 8.58 1.13
C LEU A 17 -12.41 9.47 2.27
N ASP A 18 -12.95 10.66 1.96
CA ASP A 18 -13.55 11.54 2.97
C ASP A 18 -14.74 10.87 3.67
N ASN A 19 -15.58 10.15 2.93
CA ASN A 19 -16.72 9.45 3.51
C ASN A 19 -16.29 8.26 4.37
N VAL A 20 -15.27 7.50 3.93
CA VAL A 20 -14.65 6.46 4.77
C VAL A 20 -14.11 7.07 6.05
N ALA A 21 -13.37 8.18 5.98
CA ALA A 21 -12.84 8.87 7.15
C ALA A 21 -13.97 9.34 8.09
N LYS A 22 -15.05 9.93 7.57
CA LYS A 22 -16.21 10.34 8.39
C LYS A 22 -16.85 9.18 9.16
N VAL A 23 -16.98 8.02 8.53
CA VAL A 23 -17.59 6.84 9.15
C VAL A 23 -16.63 6.17 10.12
N TYR A 24 -15.39 5.94 9.67
CA TYR A 24 -14.37 5.23 10.44
C TYR A 24 -13.90 6.04 11.66
N PHE A 25 -13.79 7.37 11.53
CA PHE A 25 -13.42 8.30 12.61
C PHE A 25 -14.63 9.01 13.24
N ARG A 26 -15.84 8.47 13.13
CA ARG A 26 -17.07 9.12 13.62
C ARG A 26 -17.02 9.51 15.10
N ASN A 27 -16.25 8.78 15.90
CA ASN A 27 -16.06 8.99 17.33
C ASN A 27 -14.64 9.53 17.64
N GLY A 28 -14.01 10.18 16.66
CA GLY A 28 -12.59 10.51 16.70
C GLY A 28 -11.70 9.26 16.70
N TYR A 29 -10.42 9.46 16.97
CA TYR A 29 -9.41 8.41 16.97
C TYR A 29 -9.26 7.70 18.31
N GLN A 30 -9.71 8.28 19.42
CA GLN A 30 -9.63 7.70 20.76
C GLN A 30 -8.21 7.26 21.16
N GLY A 31 -7.17 7.98 20.69
CA GLY A 31 -5.76 7.62 20.93
C GLY A 31 -5.24 6.45 20.10
N MET A 32 -5.98 6.02 19.07
CA MET A 32 -5.66 4.90 18.17
C MET A 32 -5.25 5.36 16.76
N GLU A 33 -4.84 6.62 16.59
CA GLU A 33 -4.42 7.24 15.32
C GLU A 33 -3.40 6.37 14.57
N LYS A 34 -2.42 5.84 15.31
CA LYS A 34 -1.33 5.01 14.80
C LYS A 34 -1.79 3.66 14.20
N TYR A 35 -2.95 3.15 14.61
CA TYR A 35 -3.52 1.91 14.07
C TYR A 35 -4.42 2.18 12.87
N ALA A 36 -5.02 3.36 12.80
CA ALA A 36 -5.80 3.79 11.65
C ALA A 36 -4.94 4.29 10.49
N THR A 37 -3.81 4.93 10.81
CA THR A 37 -2.86 5.49 9.85
C THR A 37 -1.47 4.93 10.18
N PRO A 38 -1.11 3.74 9.67
CA PRO A 38 0.13 3.07 10.04
C PRO A 38 1.38 3.93 9.83
N CYS A 39 1.41 4.83 8.86
CA CYS A 39 2.51 5.78 8.65
C CYS A 39 2.84 6.67 9.87
N LEU A 40 1.88 6.84 10.79
CA LEU A 40 2.05 7.60 12.03
C LEU A 40 2.56 6.74 13.21
N HIS A 41 2.73 5.42 13.01
CA HIS A 41 3.23 4.56 14.08
C HIS A 41 4.68 4.94 14.41
N PRO A 42 5.01 5.24 15.68
CA PRO A 42 6.32 5.76 16.06
C PRO A 42 7.45 4.72 15.97
N GLU A 43 7.09 3.44 15.92
CA GLU A 43 8.00 2.31 15.86
C GLU A 43 7.53 1.34 14.77
N MET A 44 8.35 1.08 13.76
CA MET A 44 8.04 0.06 12.73
C MET A 44 9.06 -1.08 12.73
N THR A 45 9.91 -1.15 13.76
CA THR A 45 10.93 -2.19 13.89
C THR A 45 10.29 -3.55 14.14
N GLY A 46 10.99 -4.62 13.73
CA GLY A 46 10.54 -6.00 13.95
C GLY A 46 9.45 -6.49 12.98
N LEU A 47 9.01 -5.66 12.03
CA LEU A 47 8.19 -6.15 10.91
C LEU A 47 9.06 -7.00 9.96
N GLY A 48 8.44 -8.04 9.41
CA GLY A 48 9.05 -8.82 8.33
C GLY A 48 9.17 -8.03 7.03
N PRO A 49 9.92 -8.54 6.04
CA PRO A 49 10.04 -7.86 4.75
C PRO A 49 8.67 -7.60 4.12
N CYS A 50 8.49 -6.40 3.55
CA CYS A 50 7.22 -5.94 3.03
C CYS A 50 7.26 -5.76 1.52
N TYR A 51 6.12 -6.00 0.86
CA TYR A 51 5.88 -5.66 -0.53
C TYR A 51 4.75 -4.66 -0.60
N ILE A 52 5.00 -3.50 -1.22
CA ILE A 52 4.04 -2.41 -1.39
C ILE A 52 3.84 -2.19 -2.88
N GLU A 53 2.59 -2.06 -3.28
CA GLU A 53 2.23 -1.83 -4.67
C GLU A 53 1.28 -0.63 -4.77
N THR A 54 1.62 0.31 -5.63
CA THR A 54 0.81 1.52 -5.85
C THR A 54 0.31 1.56 -7.28
N ALA A 55 -0.83 2.20 -7.48
CA ALA A 55 -1.37 2.51 -8.80
C ALA A 55 -1.06 3.97 -9.18
N GLU A 56 -0.75 4.23 -10.44
CA GLU A 56 -0.33 5.57 -10.91
C GLU A 56 -1.41 6.63 -10.73
N PHE A 57 -2.66 6.30 -11.08
CA PHE A 57 -3.81 7.18 -10.95
C PHE A 57 -4.65 6.81 -9.73
N ASP A 58 -4.03 6.87 -8.54
CA ASP A 58 -4.67 6.54 -7.27
C ASP A 58 -4.46 7.67 -6.26
N PRO A 59 -5.53 8.20 -5.63
CA PRO A 59 -5.38 9.18 -4.55
C PRO A 59 -4.56 8.66 -3.36
N LEU A 60 -4.39 7.34 -3.19
CA LEU A 60 -3.57 6.73 -2.13
C LEU A 60 -2.11 6.48 -2.55
N HIS A 61 -1.71 6.84 -3.78
CA HIS A 61 -0.38 6.55 -4.31
C HIS A 61 0.75 7.04 -3.38
N ASP A 62 0.69 8.29 -2.93
CA ASP A 62 1.73 8.85 -2.05
C ASP A 62 1.68 8.24 -0.64
N ASP A 63 0.52 7.76 -0.18
CA ASP A 63 0.41 7.10 1.13
C ASP A 63 1.21 5.78 1.13
N GLY A 64 1.14 5.03 0.02
CA GLY A 64 1.95 3.83 -0.19
C GLY A 64 3.46 4.12 -0.25
N ILE A 65 3.86 5.16 -0.97
CA ILE A 65 5.27 5.61 -1.02
C ILE A 65 5.76 6.04 0.37
N CYS A 66 4.94 6.80 1.09
CA CYS A 66 5.26 7.25 2.45
C CYS A 66 5.49 6.04 3.38
N PHE A 67 4.60 5.04 3.33
CA PHE A 67 4.74 3.84 4.16
C PHE A 67 6.01 3.06 3.82
N HIS A 68 6.31 2.87 2.53
CA HIS A 68 7.56 2.26 2.06
C HIS A 68 8.79 2.96 2.64
N GLN A 69 8.84 4.29 2.58
CA GLN A 69 9.97 5.06 3.11
C GLN A 69 10.09 4.94 4.63
N GLN A 70 8.97 4.89 5.35
CA GLN A 70 8.99 4.74 6.81
C GLN A 70 9.50 3.35 7.22
N LEU A 71 9.13 2.29 6.50
CA LEU A 71 9.68 0.94 6.70
C LEU A 71 11.21 0.91 6.50
N LEU A 72 11.70 1.49 5.41
CA LEU A 72 13.14 1.55 5.13
C LEU A 72 13.90 2.31 6.24
N LYS A 73 13.37 3.43 6.72
CA LYS A 73 13.96 4.19 7.83
C LYS A 73 14.02 3.39 9.13
N ALA A 74 13.05 2.49 9.35
CA ALA A 74 13.00 1.61 10.51
C ALA A 74 13.86 0.34 10.33
N GLY A 75 14.63 0.22 9.24
CA GLY A 75 15.46 -0.95 8.96
C GLY A 75 14.68 -2.16 8.46
N VAL A 76 13.41 -2.01 8.09
CA VAL A 76 12.57 -3.07 7.52
C VAL A 76 12.80 -3.14 6.01
N ALA A 77 13.15 -4.31 5.51
CA ALA A 77 13.24 -4.54 4.07
C ALA A 77 11.89 -4.29 3.40
N SER A 78 11.87 -3.46 2.36
CA SER A 78 10.64 -3.13 1.65
C SER A 78 10.87 -3.06 0.15
N ARG A 79 10.03 -3.75 -0.64
CA ARG A 79 9.99 -3.67 -2.10
C ARG A 79 8.78 -2.85 -2.52
N LEU A 80 9.00 -1.83 -3.34
CA LEU A 80 7.94 -0.99 -3.91
C LEU A 80 7.78 -1.32 -5.40
N LEU A 81 6.55 -1.62 -5.83
CA LEU A 81 6.18 -1.69 -7.24
C LEU A 81 5.15 -0.59 -7.56
N GLU A 82 5.57 0.40 -8.34
CA GLU A 82 4.67 1.43 -8.84
C GLU A 82 4.16 1.01 -10.23
N THR A 83 2.87 0.68 -10.30
CA THR A 83 2.27 0.26 -11.56
C THR A 83 1.86 1.46 -12.42
N LYS A 84 2.09 1.36 -13.74
CA LYS A 84 1.82 2.42 -14.71
C LYS A 84 0.52 2.16 -15.47
N GLY A 85 -0.25 3.22 -15.74
CA GLY A 85 -1.53 3.13 -16.44
C GLY A 85 -2.65 2.48 -15.62
N THR A 86 -2.51 2.41 -14.29
CA THR A 86 -3.44 1.72 -13.39
C THR A 86 -4.18 2.71 -12.48
N VAL A 87 -5.35 2.27 -12.01
CA VAL A 87 -6.18 2.97 -11.01
C VAL A 87 -6.30 2.11 -9.77
N HIS A 88 -6.83 2.68 -8.69
CA HIS A 88 -7.14 1.92 -7.48
C HIS A 88 -7.97 0.66 -7.80
N GLY A 89 -7.55 -0.49 -7.26
CA GLY A 89 -8.26 -1.76 -7.42
C GLY A 89 -8.21 -2.36 -8.82
N TYR A 90 -7.25 -1.96 -9.68
CA TYR A 90 -7.11 -2.50 -11.04
C TYR A 90 -7.00 -4.04 -11.11
N ASP A 91 -6.64 -4.70 -10.00
CA ASP A 91 -6.65 -6.15 -9.76
C ASP A 91 -7.94 -6.87 -10.16
N VAL A 92 -9.09 -6.17 -10.12
CA VAL A 92 -10.38 -6.76 -10.49
C VAL A 92 -10.40 -7.21 -11.96
N ILE A 93 -9.54 -6.63 -12.81
CA ILE A 93 -9.39 -7.00 -14.23
C ILE A 93 -8.33 -8.10 -14.38
N ARG A 94 -8.63 -9.27 -13.80
CA ARG A 94 -7.70 -10.41 -13.60
C ARG A 94 -6.95 -10.87 -14.86
N LYS A 95 -7.56 -10.76 -16.04
CA LYS A 95 -6.98 -11.21 -17.31
C LYS A 95 -6.14 -10.13 -18.01
N SER A 96 -6.05 -8.92 -17.46
CA SER A 96 -5.23 -7.88 -18.07
C SER A 96 -3.73 -8.22 -17.98
N PRO A 97 -2.92 -7.88 -18.99
CA PRO A 97 -1.47 -8.12 -18.94
C PRO A 97 -0.78 -7.50 -17.72
N ILE A 98 -1.24 -6.32 -17.27
CA ILE A 98 -0.68 -5.61 -16.12
C ILE A 98 -0.96 -6.39 -14.83
N VAL A 99 -2.20 -6.84 -14.59
CA VAL A 99 -2.52 -7.65 -13.40
C VAL A 99 -1.76 -8.97 -13.40
N MET A 100 -1.69 -9.66 -14.55
CA MET A 100 -0.93 -10.91 -14.64
C MET A 100 0.57 -10.70 -14.36
N LYS A 101 1.13 -9.55 -14.74
CA LYS A 101 2.51 -9.18 -14.38
C LYS A 101 2.64 -8.94 -12.87
N SER A 102 1.79 -8.10 -12.27
CA SER A 102 1.84 -7.81 -10.82
C SER A 102 1.66 -9.07 -9.98
N VAL A 103 0.78 -10.00 -10.38
CA VAL A 103 0.63 -11.29 -9.68
C VAL A 103 1.92 -12.12 -9.73
N LYS A 104 2.68 -12.10 -10.83
CA LYS A 104 3.98 -12.77 -10.90
C LYS A 104 5.00 -12.13 -9.96
N GLU A 105 5.04 -10.80 -9.87
CA GLU A 105 5.93 -10.08 -8.94
C GLU A 105 5.60 -10.41 -7.48
N ARG A 106 4.32 -10.42 -7.12
CA ARG A 106 3.85 -10.81 -5.78
C ARG A 106 4.21 -12.26 -5.46
N HIS A 107 4.00 -13.18 -6.40
CA HIS A 107 4.39 -14.59 -6.22
C HIS A 107 5.91 -14.75 -6.06
N ALA A 108 6.71 -14.02 -6.82
CA ALA A 108 8.16 -14.04 -6.69
C ALA A 108 8.59 -13.56 -5.30
N PHE A 109 8.05 -12.44 -4.83
CA PHE A 109 8.31 -11.92 -3.49
C PHE A 109 7.95 -12.93 -2.39
N ILE A 110 6.74 -13.51 -2.45
CA ILE A 110 6.31 -14.51 -1.47
C ILE A 110 7.22 -15.74 -1.50
N ARG A 111 7.61 -16.21 -2.68
CA ARG A 111 8.53 -17.36 -2.81
C ARG A 111 9.88 -17.04 -2.20
N GLU A 112 10.46 -15.89 -2.52
CA GLU A 112 11.73 -15.45 -1.94
C GLU A 112 11.66 -15.51 -0.41
N MET A 113 10.59 -14.97 0.20
CA MET A 113 10.41 -14.98 1.66
C MET A 113 10.31 -16.38 2.24
N LEU A 114 9.47 -17.24 1.64
CA LEU A 114 9.32 -18.62 2.11
C LEU A 114 10.58 -19.46 1.94
N THR A 115 11.42 -19.16 0.94
CA THR A 115 12.70 -19.87 0.74
C THR A 115 13.82 -19.32 1.61
N HIS A 116 13.77 -18.04 1.98
CA HIS A 116 14.80 -17.42 2.80
C HIS A 116 14.72 -17.90 4.27
N ASP A 117 13.50 -18.14 4.77
CA ASP A 117 13.25 -18.70 6.09
C ASP A 117 13.69 -20.17 6.19
N LEU A 118 13.50 -20.97 5.12
CA LEU A 118 13.90 -22.39 5.07
C LEU A 118 15.43 -22.62 5.00
N LEU A 119 16.23 -21.59 4.76
CA LEU A 119 17.70 -21.67 4.70
C LEU A 119 18.38 -21.06 5.94
N GLN A 120 17.60 -20.51 6.88
CA GLN A 120 18.09 -19.96 8.14
C GLN A 120 17.77 -20.83 9.38
N GLU A 121 17.10 -21.97 9.19
CA GLU A 121 17.00 -23.09 10.15
C GLU A 121 18.06 -24.17 9.87
#